data_AF-A0A3M6K479-F1
#
_entry.id   AF-A0A3M6K479-F1
#
_cell.length_a   1.000
_cell.length_b   1.000
_cell.length_c   1.000
_cell.angle_alpha   90.00
_cell.angle_beta   90.00
_cell.angle_gamma   90.00
#
_symmetry.space_group_name_H-M   'P 1'
#
loop_
_entity.id
_entity.type
_entity.pdbx_description
1 polymer ?
#
loop_
_entity_poly.entity_id
_entity_poly.type
_entity_poly.pdbx_seq_one_letter_code
_entity_poly.pdbx_strand_id
1 'polypeptide(L)' 'MKNPIIGITLDYEDNGGYSKFPWYAIRENYLTCLHKFGAIPFPLFHHNSVNNYLLKTLDGLVIT' A
#
# COMPACT_ATOMS: atom_id res chain seq x y z
N MET A 1 -0.42 -19.14 13.02
CA MET A 1 0.64 -18.23 12.54
C MET A 1 -0.01 -16.89 12.22
N LYS A 2 0.66 -15.77 12.50
CA LYS A 2 0.13 -14.43 12.17
C LYS A 2 0.22 -14.23 10.64
N ASN A 3 -0.84 -13.74 10.01
CA ASN A 3 -0.79 -13.31 8.61
C ASN A 3 0.15 -12.10 8.49
N PRO A 4 1.18 -12.13 7.62
CA PRO A 4 2.11 -11.02 7.48
C PRO A 4 1.40 -9.80 6.88
N ILE A 5 1.62 -8.62 7.45
CA ILE A 5 1.12 -7.35 6.93
C ILE A 5 2.17 -6.79 5.96
N ILE A 6 1.81 -6.67 4.69
CA ILE A 6 2.75 -6.26 3.64
C ILE A 6 2.35 -4.87 3.14
N GLY A 7 3.26 -3.90 3.33
CA GLY A 7 3.09 -2.54 2.83
C GLY A 7 3.16 -2.50 1.31
N ILE A 8 2.33 -1.66 0.69
CA ILE A 8 2.35 -1.44 -0.76
C ILE A 8 2.33 0.06 -1.05
N THR A 9 3.24 0.51 -1.90
CA THR A 9 3.24 1.88 -2.44
C THR A 9 1.98 2.16 -3.25
N LEU A 10 1.57 3.42 -3.27
CA LEU A 10 0.45 3.89 -4.08
C LEU A 10 0.96 4.83 -5.17
N ASP A 11 0.35 4.80 -6.34
CA ASP A 11 0.54 5.84 -7.35
C ASP A 11 -0.26 7.06 -6.91
N TYR A 12 0.38 8.21 -6.76
CA TYR A 12 -0.27 9.46 -6.33
C TYR A 12 -0.31 10.46 -7.48
N GLU A 13 -1.46 11.11 -7.64
CA GLU A 13 -1.69 12.15 -8.64
C GLU A 13 -2.45 13.33 -8.03
N ASP A 14 -2.05 14.57 -8.33
CA ASP A 14 -2.59 15.79 -7.70
C ASP A 14 -4.01 16.16 -8.16
N ASN A 15 -4.32 15.99 -9.45
CA ASN A 15 -5.66 16.14 -10.03
C ASN A 15 -5.62 15.80 -11.54
N GLY A 16 -6.80 15.67 -12.15
CA GLY A 16 -6.95 15.44 -13.59
C GLY A 16 -7.14 13.96 -13.92
N GLY A 17 -7.48 13.69 -15.19
CA GLY A 17 -7.78 12.35 -15.69
C GLY A 17 -8.94 11.70 -14.95
N TYR A 18 -8.61 10.89 -13.93
CA TYR A 18 -9.52 10.06 -13.16
C TYR A 18 -10.32 10.80 -12.08
N SER A 19 -9.79 11.88 -11.49
CA SER A 19 -10.42 12.60 -10.38
C SER A 19 -10.16 14.10 -10.41
N LYS A 20 -11.11 14.88 -9.86
CA LYS A 20 -10.96 16.33 -9.63
C LYS A 20 -10.15 16.65 -8.36
N PHE A 21 -9.96 15.67 -7.49
CA PHE A 21 -9.19 15.76 -6.25
C PHE A 21 -7.93 14.92 -6.34
N PRO A 22 -6.91 15.17 -5.51
CA PRO A 22 -5.77 14.28 -5.37
C PRO A 22 -6.21 12.84 -5.10
N TRP A 23 -5.56 11.88 -5.74
CA TRP A 23 -5.97 10.49 -5.66
C TRP A 23 -4.79 9.54 -5.61
N TYR A 24 -5.06 8.38 -5.03
CA TYR A 24 -4.17 7.23 -5.05
C TYR A 24 -4.74 6.14 -5.94
N ALA A 25 -3.88 5.43 -6.66
CA ALA A 25 -4.23 4.16 -7.30
C ALA A 25 -3.24 3.05 -7.01
N ILE A 26 -3.69 1.85 -7.29
CA ILE A 26 -2.93 0.61 -7.18
C ILE A 26 -3.56 -0.41 -8.12
N ARG A 27 -2.74 -1.25 -8.76
CA ARG A 27 -3.25 -2.37 -9.57
C ARG A 27 -3.70 -3.53 -8.69
N GLU A 28 -4.84 -4.12 -9.02
CA GLU A 28 -5.46 -5.22 -8.28
C GLU A 28 -4.56 -6.47 -8.18
N ASN A 29 -3.72 -6.73 -9.18
CA ASN A 29 -2.85 -7.90 -9.24
C ASN A 29 -1.85 -7.98 -8.07
N TYR A 30 -1.44 -6.84 -7.51
CA TYR A 30 -0.55 -6.83 -6.34
C TYR A 30 -1.28 -7.32 -5.07
N LEU A 31 -2.53 -6.90 -4.88
CA LEU A 31 -3.34 -7.27 -3.72
C LEU A 31 -3.75 -8.75 -3.80
N THR A 32 -4.20 -9.20 -4.97
CA THR A 32 -4.61 -10.60 -5.18
C THR A 32 -3.46 -11.56 -5.05
N CYS A 33 -2.26 -11.21 -5.52
CA CYS A 33 -1.05 -12.00 -5.33
C CYS A 33 -0.74 -12.19 -3.83
N LEU A 34 -0.72 -11.11 -3.06
CA LEU A 34 -0.44 -11.17 -1.62
C LEU A 34 -1.51 -11.96 -0.86
N HIS A 35 -2.78 -11.71 -1.14
CA HIS A 35 -3.89 -12.44 -0.52
C HIS A 35 -3.83 -13.94 -0.81
N LYS A 36 -3.47 -14.33 -2.05
CA LYS A 36 -3.30 -15.75 -2.44
C LYS A 36 -2.27 -16.47 -1.56
N PHE A 37 -1.25 -15.77 -1.07
CA PHE A 37 -0.23 -16.33 -0.18
C PHE A 37 -0.49 -16.05 1.32
N GLY A 38 -1.71 -15.62 1.68
CA GLY A 38 -2.12 -15.43 3.06
C GLY A 38 -1.59 -14.15 3.72
N ALA A 39 -1.05 -13.21 2.94
CA ALA A 39 -0.63 -11.91 3.43
C ALA A 39 -1.80 -10.91 3.48
N ILE A 40 -1.70 -9.92 4.37
CA ILE A 40 -2.63 -8.79 4.47
C ILE A 40 -1.98 -7.60 3.75
N PRO A 41 -2.48 -7.19 2.57
CA PRO A 41 -1.98 -6.01 1.88
C PRO A 41 -2.36 -4.74 2.65
N PHE A 42 -1.41 -3.81 2.82
CA PHE A 42 -1.63 -2.55 3.52
C PHE A 42 -1.16 -1.36 2.67
N PRO A 43 -2.05 -0.46 2.23
CA PRO A 43 -1.68 0.70 1.42
C PRO A 43 -0.91 1.72 2.25
N LEU A 44 0.23 2.20 1.73
CA LEU A 44 1.08 3.14 2.44
C LEU A 44 0.65 4.58 2.19
N PHE A 45 0.26 5.27 3.27
CA PHE A 45 -0.05 6.69 3.21
C PHE A 45 1.23 7.52 3.00
N HIS A 46 1.22 8.45 2.05
CA HIS A 46 2.39 9.28 1.73
C HIS A 46 2.58 10.43 2.72
N HIS A 47 2.86 10.11 3.97
CA HIS A 47 3.21 11.10 4.98
C HIS A 47 4.26 10.57 5.96
N ASN A 48 5.39 11.27 6.05
CA ASN A 48 6.55 10.77 6.79
C ASN A 48 6.32 10.62 8.30
N SER A 49 5.31 11.29 8.87
CA SER A 49 5.02 11.20 10.31
C SER A 49 4.68 9.79 10.79
N VAL A 50 4.23 8.89 9.90
CA VAL A 50 3.85 7.52 10.25
C VAL A 50 4.94 6.49 9.97
N ASN A 51 6.06 6.87 9.33
CA ASN A 51 7.08 5.92 8.87
C ASN A 51 7.64 5.05 10.00
N ASN A 52 7.94 5.63 11.16
CA ASN A 52 8.46 4.88 12.31
C ASN A 52 7.47 3.85 12.85
N TYR A 53 6.17 4.12 12.73
CA TYR A 53 5.13 3.17 13.11
C TYR A 53 5.06 2.04 12.07
N LEU A 54 4.98 2.40 10.79
CA LEU A 54 4.91 1.45 9.68
C LEU A 54 6.11 0.49 9.65
N LEU A 55 7.33 0.99 9.87
CA LEU A 55 8.54 0.16 9.95
C LEU A 55 8.49 -0.90 11.07
N LYS A 56 7.74 -0.66 12.14
CA LYS A 56 7.57 -1.61 13.25
C LYS A 56 6.38 -2.55 13.05
N THR A 57 5.39 -2.14 12.26
CA THR A 57 4.13 -2.85 12.07
C THR A 57 4.14 -3.78 10.86
N LEU A 58 4.84 -3.39 9.78
CA LEU A 58 4.87 -4.12 8.53
C LEU A 58 5.90 -5.26 8.60
N ASP A 59 5.50 -6.41 8.07
CA ASP A 59 6.33 -7.61 7.97
C ASP A 59 7.09 -7.66 6.61
N GLY A 60 6.79 -6.74 5.70
CA GLY A 60 7.45 -6.60 4.39
C GLY A 60 6.93 -5.42 3.58
N LEU A 61 7.55 -5.16 2.43
CA LEU A 61 7.23 -4.05 1.52
C LEU A 61 7.25 -4.52 0.07
N VAL A 62 6.26 -4.08 -0.71
CA VAL A 62 6.20 -4.20 -2.17
C VAL A 62 6.19 -2.79 -2.76
N ILE A 63 7.05 -2.57 -3.76
CA ILE A 63 7.15 -1.32 -4.51
C ILE A 63 6.64 -1.61 -5.93
N THR A 64 5.78 -0.72 -6.45
CA THR A 64 5.02 -0.93 -7.69
C THR A 64 5.25 0.14 -8.73
#